data_AF-A0A2D5YM21-F1
#
_entry.id   AF-A0A2D5YM21-F1
#
_cell.length_a   1.000
_cell.length_b   1.000
_cell.length_c   1.000
_cell.angle_alpha   90.00
_cell.angle_beta   90.00
_cell.angle_gamma   90.00
#
_symmetry.space_group_name_H-M   'P 1'
#
loop_
_entity.id
_entity.type
_entity.pdbx_description
1 polymer ?
#
loop_
_entity_poly.entity_id
_entity_poly.type
_entity_poly.pdbx_seq_one_letter_code
_entity_poly.pdbx_strand_id
1 'polypeptide(L)'
;MEVAKVSEFINEKCYHFANFLVDDDLQASQLALDVMQSFLAEAPESLSKIETDALRFEFFKRIYKLASVRRNHFKVDQHLDLSGRAAFFLTYVYQMPLLEVAKITASTEEQILAKVVSVRNSILSEQSKERGL
;
A
#
# COMPACT_ATOMS: atom_id res chain seq x y z
N MET A 1 -12.67 -22.94 -3.07
CA MET A 1 -11.60 -22.44 -3.95
C MET A 1 -11.54 -20.91 -4.00
N GLU A 2 -12.64 -20.18 -3.76
CA GLU A 2 -12.65 -18.70 -3.70
C GLU A 2 -12.09 -18.13 -2.39
N VAL A 3 -12.38 -18.75 -1.24
CA VAL A 3 -11.91 -18.30 0.09
C VAL A 3 -10.38 -18.26 0.20
N ALA A 4 -9.69 -19.23 -0.40
CA ALA A 4 -8.24 -19.28 -0.41
C ALA A 4 -7.62 -18.09 -1.16
N LYS A 5 -8.17 -17.72 -2.31
CA LYS A 5 -7.70 -16.59 -3.13
C LYS A 5 -7.90 -15.24 -2.43
N VAL A 6 -9.03 -15.07 -1.74
CA VAL A 6 -9.28 -13.88 -0.94
C VAL A 6 -8.26 -13.81 0.20
N SER A 7 -8.09 -14.90 0.95
CA SER A 7 -7.12 -14.95 2.05
C SER A 7 -5.69 -14.68 1.59
N GLU A 8 -5.27 -15.25 0.45
CA GLU A 8 -3.97 -15.02 -0.15
C GLU A 8 -3.79 -13.55 -0.54
N PHE A 9 -4.76 -12.94 -1.22
CA PHE A 9 -4.69 -11.53 -1.58
C PHE A 9 -4.61 -10.60 -0.35
N ILE A 10 -5.39 -10.89 0.69
CA ILE A 10 -5.35 -10.11 1.93
C ILE A 10 -4.00 -10.24 2.64
N ASN A 11 -3.52 -11.47 2.83
CA ASN A 11 -2.29 -11.73 3.61
C ASN A 11 -1.02 -11.35 2.84
N GLU A 12 -0.97 -11.61 1.53
CA GLU A 12 0.25 -11.41 0.75
C GLU A 12 0.29 -10.06 0.04
N LYS A 13 -0.84 -9.44 -0.27
CA LYS A 13 -0.84 -8.16 -1.01
C LYS A 13 -1.27 -7.01 -0.12
N CYS A 14 -2.41 -7.13 0.55
CA CYS A 14 -2.94 -6.05 1.37
C CYS A 14 -2.12 -5.82 2.65
N TYR A 15 -1.77 -6.87 3.38
CA TYR A 15 -0.95 -6.75 4.59
C TYR A 15 0.46 -6.23 4.25
N HIS A 16 1.14 -6.78 3.24
CA HIS A 16 2.48 -6.29 2.86
C HIS A 16 2.46 -4.84 2.38
N PHE A 17 1.43 -4.43 1.65
CA PHE A 17 1.24 -3.03 1.29
C PHE A 17 1.04 -2.17 2.53
N ALA A 18 0.12 -2.54 3.42
CA ALA A 18 -0.16 -1.79 4.64
C ALA A 18 1.09 -1.69 5.54
N ASN A 19 1.84 -2.79 5.68
CA ASN A 19 3.08 -2.85 6.45
C ASN A 19 4.16 -1.94 5.84
N PHE A 20 4.32 -1.96 4.52
CA PHE A 20 5.24 -1.04 3.85
C PHE A 20 4.84 0.44 4.00
N LEU A 21 3.56 0.74 4.24
CA LEU A 21 3.10 2.11 4.51
C LEU A 21 3.36 2.54 5.96
N VAL A 22 3.09 1.67 6.94
CA VAL A 22 3.07 2.05 8.36
C VAL A 22 4.27 1.57 9.18
N ASP A 23 5.03 0.60 8.68
CA ASP A 23 6.19 -0.02 9.35
C ASP A 23 5.88 -0.58 10.75
N ASP A 24 4.69 -1.16 10.90
CA ASP A 24 4.18 -1.71 12.15
C ASP A 24 3.24 -2.88 11.82
N ASP A 25 3.57 -4.07 12.32
CA ASP A 25 2.83 -5.29 12.00
C ASP A 25 1.39 -5.26 12.50
N LEU A 26 1.17 -4.76 13.71
CA LEU A 26 -0.16 -4.72 14.31
C LEU A 26 -1.06 -3.74 13.56
N GLN A 27 -0.55 -2.54 13.26
CA GLN A 27 -1.29 -1.54 12.50
C GLN A 27 -1.55 -2.00 11.06
N ALA A 28 -0.58 -2.68 10.43
CA ALA A 28 -0.73 -3.22 9.10
C ALA A 28 -1.83 -4.29 9.03
N SER A 29 -1.83 -5.24 9.97
CA SER A 29 -2.88 -6.27 10.06
C SER A 29 -4.25 -5.64 10.29
N GLN A 30 -4.35 -4.67 11.19
CA GLN A 30 -5.61 -3.95 11.44
C GLN A 30 -6.11 -3.24 10.17
N LEU A 31 -5.23 -2.53 9.44
CA LEU A 31 -5.61 -1.85 8.21
C LEU A 31 -6.15 -2.82 7.15
N ALA A 32 -5.47 -3.94 6.93
CA ALA A 32 -5.91 -4.94 5.95
C ALA A 32 -7.26 -5.56 6.34
N LEU A 33 -7.45 -5.86 7.63
CA LEU A 33 -8.70 -6.40 8.17
C LEU A 33 -9.86 -5.39 8.10
N ASP A 34 -9.64 -4.13 8.50
CA ASP A 34 -10.66 -3.07 8.44
C ASP A 34 -11.19 -2.89 7.02
N VAL A 35 -10.29 -2.90 6.02
CA VAL A 35 -10.69 -2.78 4.62
C VAL A 35 -11.48 -4.02 4.18
N MET A 36 -11.02 -5.23 4.49
CA MET A 36 -11.75 -6.46 4.19
C MET A 36 -13.16 -6.44 4.81
N GLN A 37 -13.27 -6.06 6.08
CA GLN A 37 -14.55 -5.95 6.78
C GLN A 37 -15.47 -4.90 6.14
N SER A 38 -14.92 -3.77 5.67
CA SER A 38 -15.72 -2.77 4.95
C SER A 38 -16.34 -3.33 3.66
N PHE A 39 -15.59 -4.13 2.90
CA PHE A 39 -16.13 -4.80 1.70
C PHE A 39 -17.17 -5.86 2.05
N LEU A 40 -16.95 -6.63 3.11
CA LEU A 40 -17.94 -7.60 3.60
C LEU A 40 -19.24 -6.94 4.05
N ALA A 41 -19.16 -5.75 4.66
CA ALA A 41 -20.33 -5.01 5.11
C ALA A 41 -21.10 -4.35 3.96
N GLU A 42 -20.39 -3.81 2.96
CA GLU A 42 -21.01 -3.07 1.85
C GLU A 42 -21.52 -3.98 0.72
N ALA A 43 -20.72 -4.97 0.33
CA ALA A 43 -21.01 -5.85 -0.80
C ALA A 43 -20.26 -7.18 -0.65
N PRO A 44 -20.72 -8.11 0.21
CA PRO A 44 -20.00 -9.36 0.49
C PRO A 44 -19.73 -10.20 -0.78
N GLU A 45 -20.69 -10.21 -1.71
CA GLU A 45 -20.60 -10.87 -3.02
C GLU A 45 -19.40 -10.37 -3.85
N SER A 46 -18.94 -9.13 -3.63
CA SER A 46 -17.85 -8.53 -4.41
C SER A 46 -16.52 -9.27 -4.20
N LEU A 47 -16.30 -9.89 -3.03
CA LEU A 47 -15.05 -10.60 -2.74
C LEU A 47 -14.84 -11.82 -3.65
N SER A 48 -15.90 -12.38 -4.24
CA SER A 48 -15.77 -13.41 -5.29
C SER A 48 -14.96 -12.91 -6.51
N LYS A 49 -14.90 -11.59 -6.72
CA LYS A 49 -14.22 -10.93 -7.84
C LYS A 49 -12.84 -10.38 -7.47
N ILE A 50 -12.20 -10.90 -6.42
CA ILE A 50 -10.90 -10.40 -5.93
C ILE A 50 -9.77 -10.50 -6.95
N GLU A 51 -9.92 -11.29 -8.00
CA GLU A 51 -8.95 -11.40 -9.09
C GLU A 51 -9.03 -10.24 -10.08
N THR A 52 -10.09 -9.43 -10.04
CA THR A 52 -10.24 -8.28 -10.93
C THR A 52 -9.40 -7.10 -10.48
N ASP A 53 -8.70 -6.48 -11.43
CA ASP A 53 -7.87 -5.30 -11.13
C ASP A 53 -8.69 -4.15 -10.53
N ALA A 54 -9.95 -3.99 -10.93
CA ALA A 54 -10.84 -2.97 -10.39
C ALA A 54 -11.09 -3.14 -8.89
N LEU A 55 -11.33 -4.38 -8.42
CA LEU A 55 -11.54 -4.61 -6.99
C LEU A 55 -10.23 -4.46 -6.21
N ARG A 56 -9.12 -5.01 -6.73
CA ARG A 56 -7.80 -4.89 -6.11
C ARG A 56 -7.37 -3.42 -5.99
N PHE A 57 -7.63 -2.62 -7.01
CA PHE A 57 -7.42 -1.17 -6.99
C PHE A 57 -8.17 -0.51 -5.82
N GLU A 58 -9.45 -0.82 -5.64
CA GLU A 58 -10.25 -0.25 -4.54
C GLU A 58 -9.75 -0.71 -3.16
N PHE A 59 -9.25 -1.94 -3.03
CA PHE A 59 -8.55 -2.39 -1.81
C PHE A 59 -7.34 -1.50 -1.49
N PHE A 60 -6.39 -1.36 -2.43
CA PHE A 60 -5.20 -0.55 -2.22
C PHE A 60 -5.53 0.92 -1.94
N LYS A 61 -6.50 1.47 -2.65
CA LYS A 61 -6.99 2.83 -2.43
C LYS A 61 -7.55 3.05 -1.02
N ARG A 62 -8.36 2.12 -0.51
CA ARG A 62 -8.90 2.18 0.85
C ARG A 62 -7.82 2.03 1.91
N ILE A 63 -6.87 1.10 1.72
CA ILE A 63 -5.72 0.93 2.62
C ILE A 63 -4.90 2.23 2.69
N TYR A 64 -4.55 2.81 1.54
CA TYR A 64 -3.79 4.07 1.50
C TYR A 64 -4.53 5.21 2.21
N LYS A 65 -5.84 5.35 1.95
CA LYS A 65 -6.68 6.37 2.61
C LYS A 65 -6.68 6.20 4.14
N LEU A 66 -6.89 4.98 4.64
CA LEU A 66 -6.89 4.71 6.08
C LEU A 66 -5.51 4.92 6.70
N ALA A 67 -4.43 4.50 6.02
CA ALA A 67 -3.06 4.73 6.49
C ALA A 67 -2.75 6.24 6.59
N SER A 68 -3.20 7.05 5.63
CA SER A 68 -3.06 8.51 5.65
C SER A 68 -3.76 9.14 6.86
N VAL A 69 -4.99 8.71 7.15
CA VAL A 69 -5.74 9.17 8.34
C VAL A 69 -5.00 8.78 9.63
N ARG A 70 -4.54 7.53 9.76
CA ARG A 70 -3.80 7.07 10.94
C ARG A 70 -2.51 7.86 11.15
N ARG A 71 -1.71 8.06 10.10
CA ARG A 71 -0.44 8.80 10.20
C ARG A 71 -0.63 10.25 10.68
N ASN A 72 -1.71 10.90 10.25
CA ASN A 72 -2.06 12.25 10.72
C ASN A 72 -2.43 12.29 12.21
N HIS A 73 -2.99 11.21 12.76
CA HIS A 73 -3.37 11.14 14.17
C HIS A 73 -2.19 10.80 15.10
N PHE A 74 -1.25 9.96 14.65
CA PHE A 74 -0.17 9.46 15.52
C PHE A 74 1.14 10.23 15.43
N LYS A 75 1.25 11.29 14.61
CA LYS A 75 2.49 12.08 14.38
C LYS A 75 3.73 11.18 14.23
N VAL A 76 3.61 10.13 13.41
CA VAL A 76 4.71 9.18 13.24
C VAL A 76 5.83 9.85 12.47
N ASP A 77 6.97 10.04 13.12
CA ASP A 77 8.19 10.59 12.52
C ASP A 77 8.82 9.48 11.65
N GLN A 78 8.42 9.42 10.38
CA GLN A 78 8.95 8.45 9.42
C GLN A 78 9.78 9.16 8.37
N HIS A 79 10.97 8.63 8.11
CA HIS A 79 11.94 9.14 7.13
C HIS A 79 11.40 9.23 5.70
N LEU A 80 10.37 8.46 5.35
CA LEU A 80 9.74 8.47 4.03
C LEU A 80 8.31 8.98 4.09
N ASP A 81 7.95 9.81 3.11
CA ASP A 81 6.58 10.27 2.95
C ASP A 81 5.67 9.10 2.53
N LEU A 82 4.42 9.12 3.01
CA LEU A 82 3.47 8.02 2.80
C LEU A 82 3.17 7.80 1.32
N SER A 83 3.07 8.89 0.55
CA SER A 83 2.76 8.84 -0.86
C SER A 83 3.91 8.22 -1.65
N GLY A 84 5.15 8.45 -1.25
CA GLY A 84 6.35 7.86 -1.82
C GLY A 84 6.44 6.38 -1.51
N ARG A 85 6.18 5.97 -0.27
CA ARG A 85 6.07 4.54 0.09
C ARG A 85 4.99 3.84 -0.75
N ALA A 86 3.82 4.45 -0.89
CA ALA A 86 2.74 3.91 -1.70
C ALA A 86 3.12 3.80 -3.18
N ALA A 87 3.68 4.87 -3.75
CA ALA A 87 4.13 4.93 -5.12
C ALA A 87 5.18 3.86 -5.44
N PHE A 88 6.18 3.71 -4.55
CA PHE A 88 7.21 2.70 -4.67
C PHE A 88 6.64 1.28 -4.65
N PHE A 89 5.85 0.93 -3.63
CA PHE A 89 5.31 -0.41 -3.51
C PHE A 89 4.41 -0.76 -4.69
N LEU A 90 3.44 0.10 -5.01
CA LEU A 90 2.46 -0.21 -6.05
C LEU A 90 3.11 -0.29 -7.44
N THR A 91 4.11 0.54 -7.72
CA THR A 91 4.80 0.53 -9.03
C THR A 91 5.83 -0.61 -9.13
N TYR A 92 6.72 -0.76 -8.15
CA TYR A 92 7.86 -1.67 -8.25
C TYR A 92 7.60 -3.07 -7.71
N VAL A 93 6.86 -3.17 -6.60
CA VAL A 93 6.59 -4.47 -5.94
C VAL A 93 5.35 -5.13 -6.53
N TYR A 94 4.27 -4.37 -6.68
CA TYR A 94 2.99 -4.88 -7.17
C TYR A 94 2.82 -4.75 -8.70
N GLN A 95 3.63 -3.92 -9.37
CA GLN A 95 3.58 -3.70 -10.83
C GLN A 95 2.26 -3.11 -11.35
N MET A 96 1.63 -2.23 -10.56
CA MET A 96 0.44 -1.48 -10.97
C MET A 96 0.80 -0.42 -12.02
N PRO A 97 -0.05 -0.18 -13.04
CA PRO A 97 0.15 0.92 -13.99
C PRO A 97 0.22 2.28 -13.30
N LEU A 98 1.13 3.15 -13.76
CA LEU A 98 1.38 4.47 -13.17
C LEU A 98 0.11 5.32 -13.05
N LEU A 99 -0.76 5.28 -14.06
CA LEU A 99 -2.05 5.95 -14.06
C LEU A 99 -2.94 5.55 -12.87
N GLU A 100 -2.96 4.28 -12.49
CA GLU A 100 -3.75 3.80 -11.35
C GLU A 100 -3.08 4.20 -10.02
N VAL A 101 -1.75 4.10 -9.94
CA VAL A 101 -1.01 4.59 -8.77
C VAL A 101 -1.25 6.09 -8.53
N ALA A 102 -1.23 6.88 -9.61
CA ALA A 102 -1.53 8.31 -9.61
C ALA A 102 -2.93 8.61 -9.02
N LYS A 103 -3.95 7.80 -9.37
CA LYS A 103 -5.30 7.93 -8.80
C LYS A 103 -5.33 7.59 -7.31
N ILE A 104 -4.57 6.58 -6.87
CA ILE A 104 -4.51 6.19 -5.44
C ILE A 104 -3.85 7.28 -4.62
N THR A 105 -2.72 7.81 -5.07
CA THR A 105 -1.92 8.76 -4.30
C THR A 105 -2.29 10.23 -4.54
N ALA A 106 -3.25 10.52 -5.42
CA ALA A 106 -3.59 11.86 -5.90
C ALA A 106 -2.35 12.63 -6.39
N SER A 107 -1.64 12.06 -7.36
CA SER A 107 -0.41 12.61 -7.94
C SER A 107 -0.40 12.43 -9.46
N THR A 108 0.49 13.13 -10.18
CA THR A 108 0.72 12.87 -11.62
C THR A 108 1.71 11.71 -11.82
N GLU A 109 1.76 11.11 -13.01
CA GLU A 109 2.71 10.04 -13.32
C GLU A 109 4.17 10.49 -13.14
N GLU A 110 4.50 11.73 -13.52
CA GLU A 110 5.84 12.30 -13.31
C GLU A 110 6.19 12.39 -11.83
N GLN A 111 5.23 12.77 -10.99
CA GLN A 111 5.41 12.81 -9.54
C GLN A 111 5.58 11.41 -8.95
N ILE A 112 4.87 10.39 -9.46
CA ILE A 112 5.06 8.99 -9.07
C ILE A 112 6.50 8.56 -9.35
N LEU A 113 6.99 8.79 -10.57
CA LEU A 113 8.36 8.42 -10.96
C LEU A 113 9.40 9.10 -10.07
N ALA A 114 9.25 10.40 -9.81
CA ALA A 114 10.14 11.13 -8.91
C ALA A 114 10.15 10.56 -7.49
N LYS A 115 8.96 10.22 -6.94
CA LYS A 115 8.81 9.59 -5.62
C LYS A 115 9.46 8.22 -5.54
N VAL A 116 9.27 7.39 -6.57
CA VAL A 116 9.88 6.06 -6.66
C VAL A 116 11.40 6.15 -6.66
N VAL A 117 11.97 7.07 -7.44
CA VAL A 117 13.43 7.32 -7.47
C VAL A 117 13.93 7.80 -6.11
N SER A 118 13.20 8.72 -5.46
CA SER A 118 13.54 9.22 -4.13
C SER A 118 13.59 8.10 -3.09
N VAL A 119 12.57 7.26 -3.01
CA VAL A 119 12.52 6.11 -2.08
C VAL A 119 13.67 5.14 -2.36
N ARG A 120 13.93 4.80 -3.63
CA ARG A 120 15.04 3.92 -4.02
C ARG A 120 16.38 4.47 -3.52
N ASN A 121 16.61 5.77 -3.71
CA ASN A 121 17.86 6.41 -3.29
C ASN A 121 17.99 6.45 -1.77
N SER A 122 16.91 6.68 -1.03
CA SER A 122 16.92 6.61 0.43
C SER A 122 17.33 5.22 0.92
N ILE A 123 16.73 4.16 0.40
CA ILE A 123 17.06 2.76 0.75
C ILE A 123 18.53 2.46 0.45
N LEU A 124 19.03 2.85 -0.73
CA LEU A 124 20.44 2.65 -1.10
C LEU A 124 21.40 3.44 -0.19
N SER A 125 21.00 4.64 0.24
CA SER A 125 21.81 5.47 1.13
C SER A 125 21.89 4.91 2.54
N GLU A 126 20.81 4.33 3.05
CA GLU A 126 20.76 3.67 4.36
C GLU A 126 21.65 2.42 4.37
N GLN A 127 21.56 1.58 3.34
CA GLN A 127 22.45 0.42 3.18
C GLN A 127 23.94 0.81 3.10
N SER A 128 24.25 1.98 2.51
CA SER A 128 25.62 2.48 2.44
C SER A 128 26.14 2.94 3.81
N LYS A 129 25.28 3.53 4.65
CA LYS A 129 25.61 3.92 6.03
C LYS A 129 25.78 2.71 6.94
N GLU A 130 24.93 1.69 6.81
CA GLU A 130 25.03 0.44 7.58
C GLU A 130 26.27 -0.39 7.23
N ARG A 131 26.79 -0.25 6.01
CA ARG A 131 27.99 -0.96 5.54
C ARG A 131 29.32 -0.28 5.89
N GLY A 132 29.30 0.85 6.59
CA GLY A 132 30.51 1.48 7.12
C GLY A 132 31.37 2.16 6.06
N LEU A 133 31.08 3.44 5.84
CA LEU A 133 32.12 4.48 5.77
C LEU A 133 32.19 5.15 7.13
#